data_AF-A0A8T3WSK9-F1
#
_entry.id   AF-A0A8T3WSK9-F1
#
_cell.length_a   1.000
_cell.length_b   1.000
_cell.length_c   1.000
_cell.angle_alpha   90.00
_cell.angle_beta   90.00
_cell.angle_gamma   90.00
#
_symmetry.space_group_name_H-M   'P 1'
#
loop_
_entity.id
_entity.type
_entity.pdbx_description
1 polymer ?
#
loop_
_entity_poly.entity_id
_entity_poly.type
_entity_poly.pdbx_seq_one_letter_code
_entity_poly.pdbx_strand_id
1 'polypeptide(L)'
;MKAANFWALIGIGIFLIAACSPPDAAPGGDIPDGTGTGASSPGNDCASDADCTRGGCSRTICQSRNEEPAISTCEWLPEYECFQQITCGCVQGSCTWKTTKGFDRCVEEKRESPQDIIV
;
A
#
# COMPACT_ATOMS: atom_id res chain seq x y z
N MET A 1 22.30 -45.52 12.15
CA MET A 1 21.17 -46.13 12.90
C MET A 1 20.01 -46.29 11.93
N LYS A 2 19.32 -47.43 11.99
CA LYS A 2 18.41 -48.00 10.96
C LYS A 2 17.21 -47.12 10.62
N ALA A 3 16.87 -47.08 9.33
CA ALA A 3 15.54 -46.74 8.84
C ALA A 3 14.56 -47.91 9.05
N ALA A 4 13.29 -47.62 9.40
CA ALA A 4 12.08 -48.27 8.89
C ALA A 4 10.83 -47.99 9.76
N ASN A 5 9.82 -47.42 9.10
CA ASN A 5 8.43 -47.88 9.05
C ASN A 5 7.57 -47.88 10.32
N PHE A 6 6.75 -46.83 10.46
CA PHE A 6 5.50 -46.85 11.24
C PHE A 6 4.32 -46.62 10.28
N TRP A 7 4.12 -47.58 9.38
CA TRP A 7 2.86 -47.72 8.67
C TRP A 7 1.88 -48.44 9.61
N ALA A 8 0.63 -47.97 9.57
CA ALA A 8 -0.53 -48.45 10.30
C ALA A 8 -0.65 -47.94 11.74
N LEU A 9 -1.60 -47.03 11.95
CA LEU A 9 -2.95 -47.44 12.37
C LEU A 9 -3.81 -46.17 12.57
N ILE A 10 -5.09 -46.27 12.19
CA ILE A 10 -6.21 -45.37 12.56
C ILE A 10 -6.26 -44.10 11.70
N GLY A 11 -7.12 -43.98 10.68
CA GLY A 11 -8.53 -44.33 10.65
C GLY A 11 -9.34 -43.19 11.29
N ILE A 12 -10.16 -42.51 10.49
CA ILE A 12 -11.12 -41.44 10.85
C ILE A 12 -10.52 -40.04 10.86
N GLY A 13 -10.76 -39.35 9.75
CA GLY A 13 -10.45 -37.94 9.57
C GLY A 13 -10.42 -37.66 8.08
N ILE A 14 -11.58 -37.76 7.43
CA ILE A 14 -11.81 -37.07 6.17
C ILE A 14 -11.60 -35.59 6.50
N PHE A 15 -10.37 -35.14 6.36
CA PHE A 15 -10.01 -33.75 6.39
C PHE A 15 -10.56 -33.22 5.06
N LEU A 16 -11.76 -32.65 5.14
CA LEU A 16 -12.30 -31.76 4.12
C LEU A 16 -11.34 -30.57 3.99
N ILE A 17 -10.20 -30.78 3.34
CA ILE A 17 -9.58 -29.74 2.54
C ILE A 17 -10.56 -29.51 1.39
N ALA A 18 -11.55 -28.67 1.66
CA ALA A 18 -12.17 -27.87 0.63
C ALA A 18 -11.02 -27.20 -0.12
N ALA A 19 -10.66 -27.77 -1.26
CA ALA A 19 -9.79 -27.14 -2.21
C ALA A 19 -10.46 -25.81 -2.56
N CYS A 20 -9.90 -24.71 -2.08
CA CYS A 20 -10.18 -23.40 -2.65
C CYS A 20 -9.49 -23.41 -4.02
N SER A 21 -10.11 -24.03 -5.01
CA SER A 21 -9.76 -23.84 -6.41
C SER A 21 -10.20 -22.42 -6.78
N PRO A 22 -9.30 -21.50 -7.15
CA PRO A 22 -9.73 -20.24 -7.73
C PRO A 22 -10.49 -20.56 -9.03
N PRO A 23 -11.69 -19.99 -9.26
CA PRO A 23 -12.41 -20.20 -10.51
C PRO A 23 -11.55 -19.70 -11.68
N ASP A 24 -11.50 -20.53 -12.71
CA ASP A 24 -10.76 -20.32 -13.95
C ASP A 24 -10.93 -18.90 -14.49
N ALA A 25 -9.79 -18.31 -14.85
CA ALA A 25 -9.67 -17.00 -15.46
C ALA A 25 -10.61 -16.88 -16.68
N ALA A 26 -11.57 -15.97 -16.60
CA ALA A 26 -12.29 -15.52 -17.78
C ALA A 26 -11.31 -14.79 -18.71
N PRO A 27 -11.32 -15.02 -20.04
CA PRO A 27 -10.65 -14.14 -20.97
C PRO A 27 -11.36 -12.79 -20.94
N GLY A 28 -10.73 -11.81 -20.31
CA GLY A 28 -11.16 -10.42 -20.33
C GLY A 28 -11.18 -9.92 -21.77
N GLY A 29 -12.34 -9.48 -22.22
CA GLY A 29 -12.48 -8.74 -23.47
C GLY A 29 -11.86 -7.36 -23.34
N ASP A 30 -11.22 -6.91 -24.41
CA ASP A 30 -10.63 -5.58 -24.51
C ASP A 30 -11.76 -4.54 -24.43
N ILE A 31 -11.84 -3.81 -23.31
CA ILE A 31 -12.59 -2.56 -23.26
C ILE A 31 -11.69 -1.50 -23.88
N PRO A 32 -12.05 -0.87 -25.03
CA PRO A 32 -11.30 0.26 -25.53
C PRO A 32 -11.47 1.43 -24.57
N ASP A 33 -10.42 1.70 -23.80
CA ASP A 33 -10.28 2.91 -23.01
C ASP A 33 -10.20 4.12 -23.95
N GLY A 34 -11.11 5.06 -23.76
CA GLY A 34 -11.21 6.27 -24.57
C GLY A 34 -10.05 7.20 -24.27
N THR A 35 -8.94 7.03 -24.98
CA THR A 35 -7.93 8.07 -25.26
C THR A 35 -7.64 9.04 -24.11
N GLY A 36 -7.09 8.53 -23.02
CA GLY A 36 -6.14 9.28 -22.21
C GLY A 36 -4.74 8.98 -22.74
N THR A 37 -4.12 9.89 -23.48
CA THR A 37 -2.67 9.80 -23.76
C THR A 37 -1.88 10.17 -22.50
N GLY A 38 -2.07 9.40 -21.43
CA GLY A 38 -1.13 9.26 -20.33
C GLY A 38 -0.29 8.04 -20.65
N ALA A 39 0.79 8.24 -21.39
CA ALA A 39 1.78 7.19 -21.56
C ALA A 39 2.45 6.94 -20.20
N SER A 40 1.85 6.07 -19.39
CA SER A 40 2.54 5.28 -18.37
C SER A 40 3.51 4.37 -19.11
N SER A 41 4.61 4.96 -19.55
CA SER A 41 5.78 4.21 -19.97
C SER A 41 6.14 3.29 -18.79
N PRO A 42 6.43 1.99 -19.01
CA PRO A 42 7.01 1.13 -17.99
C PRO A 42 8.40 1.69 -17.69
N GLY A 43 8.47 2.62 -16.76
CA GLY A 43 9.60 3.53 -16.66
C GLY A 43 9.64 4.15 -15.31
N ASN A 44 9.03 5.33 -15.14
CA ASN A 44 9.15 6.13 -13.92
C ASN A 44 7.98 7.15 -13.87
N ASP A 45 7.26 7.24 -12.75
CA ASP A 45 6.19 8.22 -12.46
C ASP A 45 6.71 9.66 -12.34
N CYS A 46 8.02 9.83 -12.14
CA CYS A 46 8.70 11.11 -11.94
C CYS A 46 10.16 11.07 -12.43
N ALA A 47 10.73 12.24 -12.75
CA ALA A 47 12.16 12.42 -13.03
C ALA A 47 12.86 13.28 -11.95
N SER A 48 12.10 14.15 -11.28
CA SER A 48 12.58 15.09 -10.27
C SER A 48 11.56 15.28 -9.15
N ASP A 49 11.98 15.83 -8.01
CA ASP A 49 11.08 16.16 -6.91
C ASP A 49 9.95 17.12 -7.31
N ALA A 50 10.18 17.95 -8.34
CA ALA A 50 9.19 18.89 -8.85
C ALA A 50 8.00 18.18 -9.51
N ASP A 51 8.19 16.95 -10.00
CA ASP A 51 7.14 16.14 -10.62
C ASP A 51 6.20 15.51 -9.58
N CYS A 52 6.52 15.62 -8.29
CA CYS A 52 5.72 15.07 -7.21
C CYS A 52 4.94 16.16 -6.46
N THR A 53 3.80 15.77 -5.92
CA THR A 53 2.93 16.66 -5.15
C THR A 53 2.32 15.93 -3.95
N ARG A 54 2.05 16.70 -2.90
CA ARG A 54 1.26 16.23 -1.76
C ARG A 54 -0.22 16.31 -2.14
N GLY A 55 -0.96 15.23 -1.93
CA GLY A 55 -2.38 15.09 -2.26
C GLY A 55 -3.19 14.54 -1.09
N GLY A 56 -4.47 14.24 -1.34
CA GLY A 56 -5.44 13.84 -0.33
C GLY A 56 -5.88 15.00 0.56
N CYS A 57 -7.04 14.84 1.21
CA CYS A 57 -7.62 15.88 2.08
C CYS A 57 -6.70 16.20 3.27
N SER A 58 -6.00 15.18 3.79
CA SER A 58 -5.11 15.29 4.95
C SER A 58 -3.63 15.43 4.58
N ARG A 59 -3.31 15.64 3.29
CA ARG A 59 -1.94 15.83 2.78
C ARG A 59 -0.98 14.64 3.05
N THR A 60 -1.55 13.45 3.23
CA THR A 60 -0.84 12.19 3.52
C THR A 60 -0.47 11.40 2.27
N ILE A 61 -0.99 11.78 1.10
CA ILE A 61 -0.68 11.13 -0.17
C ILE A 61 0.50 11.85 -0.83
N CYS A 62 1.47 11.08 -1.34
CA CYS A 62 2.56 11.56 -2.19
C CYS A 62 2.40 10.91 -3.55
N GLN A 63 2.29 11.73 -4.59
CA GLN A 63 1.78 11.29 -5.88
C GLN A 63 2.42 12.14 -7.00
N SER A 64 2.37 11.67 -8.23
CA SER A 64 2.81 12.41 -9.42
C SER A 64 1.91 13.62 -9.68
N ARG A 65 2.44 14.67 -10.29
CA ARG A 65 1.64 15.78 -10.82
C ARG A 65 0.93 15.42 -12.12
N ASN A 66 1.38 14.36 -12.78
CA ASN A 66 0.88 13.95 -14.09
C ASN A 66 -0.30 12.97 -14.00
N GLU A 67 -0.68 12.57 -12.79
CA GLU A 67 -1.85 11.73 -12.54
C GLU A 67 -3.02 12.54 -11.99
N GLU A 68 -4.23 11.97 -12.09
CA GLU A 68 -5.44 12.56 -11.50
C GLU A 68 -5.26 12.70 -9.98
N PRO A 69 -5.68 13.82 -9.36
CA PRO A 69 -5.48 14.01 -7.93
C PRO A 69 -6.16 12.92 -7.09
N ALA A 70 -5.40 12.17 -6.30
CA ALA A 70 -5.99 11.19 -5.40
C ALA A 70 -6.89 11.87 -4.36
N ILE A 71 -8.12 11.38 -4.28
CA ILE A 71 -9.12 11.79 -3.30
C ILE A 71 -9.10 10.79 -2.15
N SER A 72 -8.87 11.28 -0.94
CA SER A 72 -8.97 10.50 0.31
C SER A 72 -10.18 10.94 1.12
N THR A 73 -10.55 10.15 2.12
CA THR A 73 -11.41 10.65 3.21
C THR A 73 -10.75 11.86 3.89
N CYS A 74 -11.56 12.75 4.45
CA CYS A 74 -11.11 13.92 5.21
C CYS A 74 -10.96 13.61 6.71
N GLU A 75 -10.52 12.39 7.03
CA GLU A 75 -10.21 12.00 8.39
C GLU A 75 -8.87 12.61 8.81
N TRP A 76 -8.80 13.15 10.02
CA TRP A 76 -7.58 13.75 10.55
C TRP A 76 -7.17 13.03 11.83
N LEU A 77 -6.04 12.33 11.75
CA LEU A 77 -5.41 11.69 12.90
C LEU A 77 -4.22 12.53 13.41
N PRO A 78 -3.89 12.49 14.71
CA PRO A 78 -2.78 13.26 15.28
C PRO A 78 -1.43 12.99 14.59
N GLU A 79 -1.16 11.76 14.17
CA GLU A 79 0.09 11.41 13.47
C GLU A 79 0.21 12.06 12.09
N TYR A 80 -0.88 12.55 11.49
CA TYR A 80 -0.82 13.19 10.17
C TYR A 80 -0.06 14.52 10.22
N GLU A 81 0.06 15.15 11.39
CA GLU A 81 0.91 16.33 11.60
C GLU A 81 2.39 16.04 11.27
N CYS A 82 2.85 14.80 11.45
CA CYS A 82 4.23 14.41 11.23
C CYS A 82 4.63 14.50 9.74
N PHE A 83 3.69 14.45 8.80
CA PHE A 83 3.96 14.62 7.37
C PHE A 83 4.49 16.01 7.00
N GLN A 84 4.41 16.98 7.92
CA GLN A 84 5.06 18.29 7.75
C GLN A 84 6.59 18.19 7.82
N GLN A 85 7.13 17.17 8.49
CA GLN A 85 8.58 16.97 8.70
C GLN A 85 9.29 16.31 7.52
N ILE A 86 8.54 15.74 6.57
CA ILE A 86 9.07 14.96 5.44
C ILE A 86 8.64 15.55 4.11
N THR A 87 9.40 15.28 3.06
CA THR A 87 9.13 15.81 1.72
C THR A 87 8.63 14.70 0.80
N CYS A 88 7.60 14.99 0.01
CA CYS A 88 7.20 14.17 -1.13
C CYS A 88 8.14 14.49 -2.28
N GLY A 89 8.77 13.48 -2.88
CA GLY A 89 9.73 13.69 -3.96
C GLY A 89 9.99 12.42 -4.75
N CYS A 90 10.85 12.53 -5.77
CA CYS A 90 11.11 11.43 -6.69
C CYS A 90 12.23 10.55 -6.16
N VAL A 91 11.93 9.27 -5.95
CA VAL A 91 12.88 8.26 -5.47
C VAL A 91 12.81 7.06 -6.40
N GLN A 92 13.91 6.77 -7.09
CA GLN A 92 14.00 5.67 -8.06
C GLN A 92 12.86 5.70 -9.10
N GLY A 93 12.50 6.91 -9.52
CA GLY A 93 11.47 7.12 -10.53
C GLY A 93 10.04 7.00 -10.04
N SER A 94 9.78 6.87 -8.74
CA SER A 94 8.42 6.95 -8.20
C SER A 94 8.30 8.06 -7.15
N CYS A 95 7.14 8.70 -7.11
CA CYS A 95 6.85 9.70 -6.09
C CYS A 95 6.63 9.00 -4.75
N THR A 96 7.49 9.32 -3.78
CA THR A 96 7.49 8.67 -2.47
C THR A 96 7.88 9.66 -1.38
N TRP A 97 7.40 9.39 -0.17
CA TRP A 97 7.79 10.11 1.03
C TRP A 97 9.26 9.84 1.38
N LYS A 98 10.07 10.90 1.46
CA LYS A 98 11.43 10.84 1.98
C LYS A 98 11.39 10.80 3.50
N THR A 99 11.21 9.61 4.07
CA THR A 99 11.09 9.40 5.51
C THR A 99 12.40 9.69 6.25
N THR A 100 12.28 10.03 7.53
CA THR A 100 13.42 10.30 8.41
C THR A 100 13.15 9.67 9.78
N LYS A 101 14.20 9.42 10.57
CA LYS A 101 14.04 8.97 11.95
C LYS A 101 13.18 9.91 12.81
N GLY A 102 13.16 11.20 12.47
CA GLY A 102 12.31 12.19 13.15
C GLY A 102 10.83 11.98 12.88
N PHE A 103 10.49 11.64 11.63
CA PHE A 103 9.13 11.28 11.24
C PHE A 103 8.65 10.02 11.96
N ASP A 104 9.45 8.96 11.96
CA ASP A 104 9.07 7.68 12.57
C ASP A 104 8.73 7.86 14.07
N ARG A 105 9.60 8.59 14.79
CA ARG A 105 9.39 8.92 16.21
C ARG A 105 8.14 9.77 16.43
N CYS A 106 7.88 10.76 15.57
CA CYS A 106 6.70 11.60 15.70
C CYS A 106 5.41 10.79 15.55
N VAL A 107 5.37 9.86 14.58
CA VAL A 107 4.21 9.00 14.35
C VAL A 107 3.98 8.08 15.55
N GLU A 108 5.03 7.47 16.09
CA GLU A 108 4.98 6.62 17.28
C GLU A 108 4.43 7.39 18.50
N GLU A 109 5.01 8.55 18.81
CA GLU A 109 4.58 9.41 19.92
C GLU A 109 3.10 9.83 19.81
N LYS A 110 2.66 10.21 18.61
CA LYS A 110 1.29 10.68 18.37
C LYS A 110 0.26 9.55 18.44
N ARG A 111 0.63 8.33 18.06
CA ARG A 111 -0.21 7.13 18.16
C ARG A 111 -0.34 6.58 19.58
N GLU A 112 0.72 6.71 20.37
CA GLU A 112 0.70 6.34 21.79
C GLU A 112 0.01 7.39 22.67
N SER A 113 -0.20 8.61 22.16
CA SER A 113 -1.05 9.59 22.84
C SER A 113 -2.43 8.95 23.02
N PRO A 114 -2.91 8.74 24.26
CA PRO A 114 -4.17 8.06 24.50
C PRO A 114 -5.31 8.94 24.01
N GLN A 115 -5.72 8.77 22.75
CA GLN A 115 -6.88 9.46 22.17
C GLN A 115 -8.21 8.91 22.71
N ASP A 116 -8.18 7.93 23.62
CA ASP A 116 -9.36 7.33 24.26
C ASP A 116 -9.17 7.12 25.78
N ILE A 117 -8.63 8.12 26.49
CA ILE A 117 -8.83 8.20 27.94
C ILE A 117 -9.77 9.37 28.22
N ILE A 118 -11.05 8.99 28.32
CA ILE A 118 -12.22 9.72 28.86
C ILE A 118 -12.98 10.61 27.86
N VAL A 119 -14.11 10.10 27.37
CA VAL A 119 -15.42 10.78 27.47
C VAL A 119 -16.47 9.78 27.94
#